data_AF-A0A6A3LXI3-F1
#
_entry.id   AF-A0A6A3LXI3-F1
#
_cell.length_a   1.000
_cell.length_b   1.000
_cell.length_c   1.000
_cell.angle_alpha   90.00
_cell.angle_beta   90.00
_cell.angle_gamma   90.00
#
_symmetry.space_group_name_H-M   'P 1'
#
loop_
_entity.id
_entity.type
_entity.pdbx_description
1 polymer ?
#
loop_
_entity_poly.entity_id
_entity_poly.type
_entity_poly.pdbx_seq_one_letter_code
_entity_poly.pdbx_strand_id
1 'polypeptide(L)'
;MAKDREEFEAARQLQSIYRVRAARRAANVKREEFKNEEKRRERAAVTLQDHIRRHRARKELRAMRAYVAEVNGAATRIQKGWRAKKRYQANQIIVMVRQNKRENDAAVRLQAAWKRRKARIEVNLMRLARDLQLQKLVDAALMVQTNWRGRHGRLEAQALQQSAMEKLAQLLTIQNHAVTFVQAHYRGWKGREKYREAQLNKKKRWKEIIHPENGEKFYYNRVTGEVRFRRPQDVLDLLPKPLCENCELPTTSEATMECKDCGEMFCGTCWTNVHSGGRRKLHEFRALYDYYNRRVDYGDWEFPSRWPSEIEQDEMDGWGFRTHPRRRPDEIQGSWERYVDPDTGREWFYNSETEENSYTAPEGFAVSSGAASAEWIKYYDETQGAHYYYNVRTQESTYTRPATYATPRISPASSAASLVNQDGWEKHVDPQSGYPYYYNRVTMESVFARPMGFVTTNESRAERPEAFSTPRISSADAAAAATGDLAEFYDPDTGKTYYFNAQTTECRQAGRDVE
;
A
#
# COMPACT_ATOMS: atom_id res chain seq x y z
N MET A 1 -215.63 21.05 -80.87
CA MET A 1 -215.60 22.47 -81.28
C MET A 1 -215.41 23.49 -80.15
N ALA A 2 -215.63 23.18 -78.86
CA ALA A 2 -215.17 24.04 -77.74
C ALA A 2 -213.93 23.49 -77.00
N LYS A 3 -213.79 22.16 -76.89
CA LYS A 3 -212.70 21.50 -76.15
C LYS A 3 -211.30 21.64 -76.78
N ASP A 4 -211.21 21.68 -78.11
CA ASP A 4 -209.90 21.67 -78.81
C ASP A 4 -209.12 23.00 -78.70
N ARG A 5 -209.79 24.11 -78.34
CA ARG A 5 -209.13 25.42 -78.17
C ARG A 5 -208.44 25.57 -76.81
N GLU A 6 -209.00 25.01 -75.74
CA GLU A 6 -208.43 25.09 -74.40
C GLU A 6 -207.12 24.27 -74.28
N GLU A 7 -207.05 23.12 -74.96
CA GLU A 7 -205.85 22.27 -74.97
C GLU A 7 -204.65 22.95 -75.64
N PHE A 8 -204.89 23.76 -76.68
CA PHE A 8 -203.83 24.48 -77.38
C PHE A 8 -203.22 25.61 -76.52
N GLU A 9 -204.04 26.35 -75.78
CA GLU A 9 -203.56 27.42 -74.90
C GLU A 9 -202.78 26.87 -73.70
N ALA A 10 -203.21 25.74 -73.13
CA ALA A 10 -202.48 25.06 -72.06
C ALA A 10 -201.08 24.59 -72.51
N ALA A 11 -200.97 24.03 -73.72
CA ALA A 11 -199.68 23.61 -74.29
C ALA A 11 -198.72 24.80 -74.48
N ARG A 12 -199.22 25.96 -74.91
CA ARG A 12 -198.41 27.17 -75.12
C ARG A 12 -197.83 27.72 -73.80
N GLN A 13 -198.61 27.73 -72.72
CA GLN A 13 -198.11 28.16 -71.40
C GLN A 13 -197.01 27.23 -70.87
N LEU A 14 -197.18 25.92 -70.99
CA LEU A 14 -196.16 24.93 -70.60
C LEU A 14 -194.85 25.11 -71.39
N GLN A 15 -194.95 25.35 -72.71
CA GLN A 15 -193.78 25.63 -73.55
C GLN A 15 -193.05 26.91 -73.13
N SER A 16 -193.77 27.97 -72.73
CA SER A 16 -193.18 29.21 -72.21
C SER A 16 -192.38 28.97 -70.92
N ILE A 17 -192.98 28.28 -69.95
CA ILE A 17 -192.33 27.96 -68.66
C ILE A 17 -191.07 27.12 -68.87
N TYR A 18 -191.13 26.13 -69.78
CA TYR A 18 -189.97 25.31 -70.10
C TYR A 18 -188.82 26.16 -70.69
N ARG A 19 -189.11 27.05 -71.65
CA ARG A 19 -188.10 27.94 -72.25
C ARG A 19 -187.43 28.82 -71.21
N VAL A 20 -188.18 29.39 -70.28
CA VAL A 20 -187.61 30.22 -69.19
C VAL A 20 -186.74 29.38 -68.24
N ARG A 21 -187.18 28.17 -67.86
CA ARG A 21 -186.37 27.27 -67.01
C ARG A 21 -185.11 26.78 -67.72
N ALA A 22 -185.19 26.49 -69.02
CA ALA A 22 -184.03 26.11 -69.83
C ALA A 22 -183.01 27.27 -69.91
N ALA A 23 -183.47 28.50 -70.15
CA ALA A 23 -182.61 29.68 -70.16
C ALA A 23 -181.94 29.94 -68.80
N ARG A 24 -182.66 29.80 -67.68
CA ARG A 24 -182.09 29.94 -66.32
C ARG A 24 -181.05 28.86 -66.03
N ARG A 25 -181.29 27.60 -66.43
CA ARG A 25 -180.31 26.52 -66.30
C ARG A 25 -179.04 26.83 -67.10
N ALA A 26 -179.17 27.24 -68.36
CA ALA A 26 -178.03 27.63 -69.18
C ALA A 26 -177.23 28.81 -68.57
N ALA A 27 -177.93 29.83 -68.03
CA ALA A 27 -177.28 30.95 -67.36
C ALA A 27 -176.53 30.54 -66.08
N ASN A 28 -177.09 29.62 -65.29
CA ASN A 28 -176.42 29.10 -64.09
C ASN A 28 -175.17 28.28 -64.44
N VAL A 29 -175.22 27.44 -65.48
CA VAL A 29 -174.05 26.70 -65.96
C VAL A 29 -172.92 27.65 -66.34
N LYS A 30 -173.22 28.69 -67.14
CA LYS A 30 -172.20 29.71 -67.48
C LYS A 30 -171.61 30.43 -66.26
N ARG A 31 -172.41 30.75 -65.24
CA ARG A 31 -171.88 31.37 -64.00
C ARG A 31 -170.91 30.43 -63.28
N GLU A 32 -171.22 29.14 -63.20
CA GLU A 32 -170.33 28.15 -62.58
C GLU A 32 -169.06 27.93 -63.41
N GLU A 33 -169.13 27.97 -64.74
CA GLU A 33 -167.96 27.97 -65.61
C GLU A 33 -167.04 29.16 -65.34
N PHE A 34 -167.59 30.39 -65.26
CA PHE A 34 -166.81 31.58 -64.94
C PHE A 34 -166.13 31.48 -63.56
N LYS A 35 -166.85 31.03 -62.52
CA LYS A 35 -166.27 30.82 -61.18
C LYS A 35 -165.17 29.76 -61.20
N ASN A 36 -165.35 28.68 -61.96
CA ASN A 36 -164.34 27.63 -62.07
C ASN A 36 -163.09 28.12 -62.81
N GLU A 37 -163.26 28.97 -63.81
CA GLU A 37 -162.12 29.57 -64.51
C GLU A 37 -161.36 30.56 -63.63
N GLU A 38 -162.06 31.37 -62.83
CA GLU A 38 -161.45 32.25 -61.83
C GLU A 38 -160.62 31.47 -60.80
N LYS A 39 -161.18 30.38 -60.23
CA LYS A 39 -160.44 29.47 -59.34
C LYS A 39 -159.22 28.84 -60.01
N ARG A 40 -159.27 28.51 -61.31
CA ARG A 40 -158.10 27.99 -62.04
C ARG A 40 -157.02 29.06 -62.18
N ARG A 41 -157.40 30.31 -62.46
CA ARG A 41 -156.45 31.44 -62.53
C ARG A 41 -155.81 31.72 -61.18
N GLU A 42 -156.57 31.71 -60.09
CA GLU A 42 -156.04 31.86 -58.73
C GLU A 42 -155.03 30.76 -58.38
N ARG A 43 -155.37 29.49 -58.65
CA ARG A 43 -154.44 28.37 -58.42
C ARG A 43 -153.16 28.50 -59.24
N ALA A 44 -153.27 28.89 -60.51
CA ALA A 44 -152.11 29.14 -61.37
C ALA A 44 -151.25 30.32 -60.89
N ALA A 45 -151.86 31.37 -60.35
CA ALA A 45 -151.14 32.50 -59.76
C ALA A 45 -150.38 32.07 -58.50
N VAL A 46 -150.98 31.26 -57.62
CA VAL A 46 -150.34 30.75 -56.40
C VAL A 46 -149.14 29.86 -56.72
N THR A 47 -149.26 28.95 -57.70
CA THR A 47 -148.12 28.09 -58.09
C THR A 47 -146.98 28.89 -58.67
N LEU A 48 -147.25 29.89 -59.50
CA LEU A 48 -146.22 30.80 -60.03
C LEU A 48 -145.54 31.60 -58.92
N GLN A 49 -146.32 32.14 -57.97
CA GLN A 49 -145.79 32.86 -56.81
C GLN A 49 -144.87 31.98 -55.96
N ASP A 50 -145.23 30.71 -55.72
CA ASP A 50 -144.39 29.75 -54.98
C ASP A 50 -143.06 29.47 -55.71
N HIS A 51 -143.11 29.26 -57.02
CA HIS A 51 -141.90 29.06 -57.84
C HIS A 51 -140.96 30.27 -57.78
N ILE A 52 -141.50 31.49 -57.86
CA ILE A 52 -140.72 32.73 -57.78
C ILE A 52 -140.09 32.89 -56.39
N ARG A 53 -140.86 32.69 -55.31
CA ARG A 53 -140.36 32.75 -53.93
C ARG A 53 -139.24 31.72 -53.70
N ARG A 54 -139.43 30.49 -54.16
CA ARG A 54 -138.43 29.41 -54.07
C ARG A 54 -137.18 29.68 -54.89
N HIS A 55 -137.33 30.21 -56.10
CA HIS A 55 -136.21 30.59 -56.95
C HIS A 55 -135.37 31.69 -56.29
N ARG A 56 -136.03 32.73 -55.76
CA ARG A 56 -135.38 33.83 -55.05
C ARG A 56 -134.62 33.33 -53.82
N ALA A 57 -135.25 32.53 -52.96
CA ALA A 57 -134.59 31.96 -51.78
C ALA A 57 -133.38 31.08 -52.13
N ARG A 58 -133.47 30.27 -53.21
CA ARG A 58 -132.34 29.46 -53.69
C ARG A 58 -131.21 30.32 -54.25
N LYS A 59 -131.53 31.40 -54.97
CA LYS A 59 -130.54 32.35 -55.49
C LYS A 59 -129.78 33.03 -54.35
N GLU A 60 -130.50 33.50 -53.34
CA GLU A 60 -129.92 34.10 -52.12
C GLU A 60 -129.04 33.10 -51.35
N LEU A 61 -129.49 31.85 -51.16
CA LEU A 61 -128.69 30.80 -50.51
C LEU A 61 -127.41 30.47 -51.29
N ARG A 62 -127.48 30.40 -52.63
CA ARG A 62 -126.30 30.19 -53.48
C ARG A 62 -125.32 31.35 -53.35
N ALA A 63 -125.80 32.58 -53.37
CA ALA A 63 -124.97 33.77 -53.19
C ALA A 63 -124.28 33.77 -51.81
N MET A 64 -125.01 33.46 -50.74
CA MET A 64 -124.45 33.36 -49.39
C MET A 64 -123.39 32.25 -49.28
N ARG A 65 -123.64 31.06 -49.85
CA ARG A 65 -122.66 29.97 -49.87
C ARG A 65 -121.41 30.32 -50.69
N ALA A 66 -121.58 30.99 -51.83
CA ALA A 66 -120.46 31.44 -52.65
C ALA A 66 -119.59 32.45 -51.88
N TYR A 67 -120.20 33.42 -51.19
CA TYR A 67 -119.51 34.38 -50.34
C TYR A 67 -118.72 33.69 -49.22
N VAL A 68 -119.35 32.77 -48.47
CA VAL A 68 -118.66 32.02 -47.39
C VAL A 68 -117.51 31.17 -47.94
N ALA A 69 -117.69 30.54 -49.10
CA ALA A 69 -116.63 29.76 -49.74
C ALA A 69 -115.44 30.64 -50.17
N GLU A 70 -115.70 31.84 -50.68
CA GLU A 70 -114.67 32.81 -51.04
C GLU A 70 -113.89 33.31 -49.83
N VAL A 71 -114.59 33.69 -48.75
CA VAL A 71 -113.98 34.12 -47.48
C VAL A 71 -113.14 33.00 -46.87
N ASN A 72 -113.66 31.77 -46.81
CA ASN A 72 -112.92 30.61 -46.31
C ASN A 72 -111.72 30.26 -47.21
N GLY A 73 -111.88 30.39 -48.53
CA GLY A 73 -110.79 30.23 -49.49
C GLY A 73 -109.67 31.25 -49.29
N ALA A 74 -110.04 32.52 -49.08
CA ALA A 74 -109.10 33.60 -48.78
C ALA A 74 -108.38 33.37 -47.44
N ALA A 75 -109.11 33.02 -46.37
CA ALA A 75 -108.54 32.70 -45.06
C ALA A 75 -107.56 31.51 -45.16
N THR A 76 -107.92 30.47 -45.91
CA THR A 76 -107.05 29.30 -46.13
C THR A 76 -105.77 29.67 -46.85
N ARG A 77 -105.81 30.56 -47.86
CA ARG A 77 -104.59 31.04 -48.56
C ARG A 77 -103.66 31.80 -47.62
N ILE A 78 -104.21 32.70 -46.80
CA ILE A 78 -103.43 33.46 -45.80
C ILE A 78 -102.82 32.51 -44.77
N GLN A 79 -103.59 31.57 -44.23
CA GLN A 79 -103.12 30.57 -43.27
C GLN A 79 -102.04 29.67 -43.87
N LYS A 80 -102.19 29.22 -45.13
CA LYS A 80 -101.17 28.45 -45.84
C LYS A 80 -99.86 29.23 -45.97
N GLY A 81 -99.93 30.49 -46.37
CA GLY A 81 -98.78 31.39 -46.45
C GLY A 81 -98.09 31.60 -45.10
N TRP A 82 -98.85 31.89 -44.05
CA TRP A 82 -98.31 32.07 -42.70
C TRP A 82 -97.63 30.80 -42.16
N ARG A 83 -98.27 29.63 -42.32
CA ARG A 83 -97.68 28.33 -41.91
C ARG A 83 -96.40 28.03 -42.69
N ALA A 84 -96.36 28.34 -43.98
CA ALA A 84 -95.16 28.18 -44.81
C ALA A 84 -94.02 29.10 -44.35
N LYS A 85 -94.31 30.39 -44.10
CA LYS A 85 -93.34 31.35 -43.57
C LYS A 85 -92.80 30.91 -42.20
N LYS A 86 -93.67 30.46 -41.29
CA LYS A 86 -93.27 29.97 -39.97
C LYS A 86 -92.37 28.73 -40.05
N ARG A 87 -92.69 27.78 -40.94
CA ARG A 87 -91.83 26.61 -41.21
C ARG A 87 -90.48 27.02 -41.80
N TYR A 88 -90.47 27.95 -42.73
CA TYR A 88 -89.22 28.45 -43.33
C TYR A 88 -88.32 29.08 -42.27
N GLN A 89 -88.86 29.96 -41.42
CA GLN A 89 -88.11 30.57 -40.31
C GLN A 89 -87.58 29.51 -39.32
N ALA A 90 -88.42 28.53 -38.95
CA ALA A 90 -87.98 27.42 -38.09
C ALA A 90 -86.86 26.59 -38.75
N ASN A 91 -86.97 26.29 -40.04
CA ASN A 91 -85.94 25.57 -40.79
C ASN A 91 -84.64 26.36 -40.89
N GLN A 92 -84.70 27.69 -41.08
CA GLN A 92 -83.51 28.54 -41.07
C GLN A 92 -82.76 28.44 -39.73
N ILE A 93 -83.48 28.50 -38.61
CA ILE A 93 -82.89 28.31 -37.27
C ILE A 93 -82.27 26.91 -37.15
N ILE A 94 -82.96 25.86 -37.61
CA ILE A 94 -82.42 24.49 -37.58
C ILE A 94 -81.16 24.35 -38.43
N VAL A 95 -81.13 24.97 -39.61
CA VAL A 95 -79.95 24.97 -40.50
C VAL A 95 -78.77 25.67 -39.82
N MET A 96 -78.98 26.84 -39.22
CA MET A 96 -77.93 27.54 -38.45
C MET A 96 -77.42 26.70 -37.28
N VAL A 97 -78.31 26.10 -36.48
CA VAL A 97 -77.92 25.24 -35.36
C VAL A 97 -77.12 24.02 -35.83
N ARG A 98 -77.53 23.40 -36.95
CA ARG A 98 -76.78 22.27 -37.54
C ARG A 98 -75.41 22.71 -38.05
N GLN A 99 -75.31 23.88 -38.65
CA GLN A 99 -74.04 24.43 -39.13
C GLN A 99 -73.11 24.72 -37.95
N ASN A 100 -73.58 25.44 -36.94
CA ASN A 100 -72.81 25.71 -35.72
C ASN A 100 -72.38 24.41 -35.03
N LYS A 101 -73.24 23.39 -34.99
CA LYS A 101 -72.88 22.07 -34.45
C LYS A 101 -71.75 21.42 -35.26
N ARG A 102 -71.82 21.46 -36.60
CA ARG A 102 -70.75 20.92 -37.47
C ARG A 102 -69.43 21.65 -37.27
N GLU A 103 -69.46 22.98 -37.14
CA GLU A 103 -68.28 23.80 -36.89
C GLU A 103 -67.67 23.51 -35.52
N ASN A 104 -68.50 23.41 -34.48
CA ASN A 104 -68.06 23.00 -33.14
C ASN A 104 -67.49 21.57 -33.13
N ASP A 105 -68.17 20.61 -33.76
CA ASP A 105 -67.70 19.22 -33.86
C ASP A 105 -66.35 19.17 -34.62
N ALA A 106 -66.19 19.95 -35.68
CA ALA A 106 -64.93 20.07 -36.41
C ALA A 106 -63.83 20.69 -35.55
N ALA A 107 -64.12 21.76 -34.81
CA ALA A 107 -63.18 22.41 -33.90
C ALA A 107 -62.72 21.44 -32.79
N VAL A 108 -63.65 20.70 -32.18
CA VAL A 108 -63.32 19.68 -31.16
C VAL A 108 -62.43 18.59 -31.74
N ARG A 109 -62.70 18.12 -32.97
CA ARG A 109 -61.84 17.12 -33.65
C ARG A 109 -60.43 17.64 -33.88
N LEU A 110 -60.28 18.90 -34.31
CA LEU A 110 -58.98 19.53 -34.50
C LEU A 110 -58.23 19.67 -33.17
N GLN A 111 -58.91 20.16 -32.13
CA GLN A 111 -58.32 20.27 -30.78
C GLN A 111 -57.89 18.90 -30.23
N ALA A 112 -58.71 17.86 -30.41
CA ALA A 112 -58.39 16.50 -29.98
C ALA A 112 -57.21 15.91 -30.78
N ALA A 113 -57.11 16.19 -32.08
CA ALA A 113 -55.97 15.79 -32.89
C ALA A 113 -54.67 16.49 -32.45
N TRP A 114 -54.74 17.80 -32.18
CA TRP A 114 -53.60 18.58 -31.70
C TRP A 114 -53.14 18.13 -30.32
N LYS A 115 -54.06 17.95 -29.35
CA LYS A 115 -53.73 17.43 -28.01
C LYS A 115 -53.03 16.07 -28.08
N ARG A 116 -53.52 15.15 -28.92
CA ARG A 116 -52.87 13.85 -29.15
C ARG A 116 -51.48 13.99 -29.77
N ARG A 117 -51.29 14.88 -30.74
CA ARG A 117 -49.97 15.15 -31.34
C ARG A 117 -49.01 15.71 -30.30
N LYS A 118 -49.46 16.69 -29.51
CA LYS A 118 -48.66 17.29 -28.42
C LYS A 118 -48.22 16.23 -27.41
N ALA A 119 -49.15 15.41 -26.91
CA ALA A 119 -48.84 14.34 -25.97
C ALA A 119 -47.85 13.32 -26.54
N ARG A 120 -47.95 12.96 -27.83
CA ARG A 120 -46.95 12.09 -28.48
C ARG A 120 -45.56 12.73 -28.52
N ILE A 121 -45.47 14.02 -28.82
CA ILE A 121 -44.19 14.75 -28.80
C ILE A 121 -43.62 14.77 -27.38
N GLU A 122 -44.43 15.06 -26.36
CA GLU A 122 -44.02 15.05 -24.96
C GLU A 122 -43.49 13.66 -24.54
N VAL A 123 -44.20 12.58 -24.85
CA VAL A 123 -43.74 11.21 -24.57
C VAL A 123 -42.44 10.88 -25.30
N ASN A 124 -42.29 11.29 -26.55
CA ASN A 124 -41.06 11.07 -27.31
C ASN A 124 -39.88 11.85 -26.70
N LEU A 125 -40.09 13.09 -26.26
CA LEU A 125 -39.07 13.88 -25.56
C LEU A 125 -38.67 13.22 -24.23
N MET A 126 -39.63 12.71 -23.46
CA MET A 126 -39.36 12.00 -22.21
C MET A 126 -38.57 10.71 -22.44
N ARG A 127 -38.85 9.98 -23.54
CA ARG A 127 -38.05 8.81 -23.94
C ARG A 127 -36.63 9.21 -24.31
N LEU A 128 -36.47 10.22 -25.16
CA LEU A 128 -35.14 10.72 -25.54
C LEU A 128 -34.33 11.17 -24.31
N ALA A 129 -34.97 11.88 -23.37
CA ALA A 129 -34.32 12.30 -22.13
C ALA A 129 -33.88 11.10 -21.27
N ARG A 130 -34.71 10.06 -21.19
CA ARG A 130 -34.35 8.80 -20.50
C ARG A 130 -33.19 8.11 -21.20
N ASP A 131 -33.21 8.00 -22.53
CA ASP A 131 -32.17 7.33 -23.30
C ASP A 131 -30.83 8.07 -23.14
N LEU A 132 -30.84 9.40 -23.18
CA LEU A 132 -29.66 10.23 -22.91
C LEU A 132 -29.14 10.02 -21.47
N GLN A 133 -30.03 9.92 -20.50
CA GLN A 133 -29.63 9.66 -19.11
C GLN A 133 -29.02 8.26 -18.96
N LEU A 134 -29.59 7.24 -19.61
CA LEU A 134 -29.04 5.89 -19.64
C LEU A 134 -27.67 5.86 -20.31
N GLN A 135 -27.48 6.58 -21.43
CA GLN A 135 -26.18 6.72 -22.08
C GLN A 135 -25.15 7.33 -21.13
N LYS A 136 -25.47 8.42 -20.44
CA LYS A 136 -24.57 9.02 -19.43
C LYS A 136 -24.20 8.04 -18.32
N LEU A 137 -25.14 7.20 -17.86
CA LEU A 137 -24.86 6.18 -16.85
C LEU A 137 -23.95 5.07 -17.40
N VAL A 138 -24.17 4.63 -18.64
CA VAL A 138 -23.31 3.65 -19.31
C VAL A 138 -21.91 4.20 -19.50
N ASP A 139 -21.78 5.44 -19.98
CA ASP A 139 -20.48 6.11 -20.17
C ASP A 139 -19.74 6.27 -18.84
N ALA A 140 -20.43 6.70 -17.78
CA ALA A 140 -19.86 6.78 -16.45
C ALA A 140 -19.42 5.40 -15.93
N ALA A 141 -20.21 4.34 -16.14
CA ALA A 141 -19.83 2.98 -15.77
C ALA A 141 -18.59 2.51 -16.55
N LEU A 142 -18.52 2.79 -17.85
CA LEU A 142 -17.35 2.48 -18.67
C LEU A 142 -16.10 3.24 -18.20
N MET A 143 -16.22 4.51 -17.82
CA MET A 143 -15.13 5.28 -17.22
C MET A 143 -14.62 4.65 -15.92
N VAL A 144 -15.53 4.24 -15.02
CA VAL A 144 -15.16 3.57 -13.77
C VAL A 144 -14.47 2.24 -14.07
N GLN A 145 -15.01 1.43 -14.98
CA GLN A 145 -14.44 0.14 -15.36
C GLN A 145 -13.05 0.29 -16.01
N THR A 146 -12.87 1.24 -16.91
CA THR A 146 -11.58 1.50 -17.58
C THR A 146 -10.53 1.96 -16.58
N ASN A 147 -10.88 2.88 -15.68
CA ASN A 147 -9.99 3.32 -14.60
C ASN A 147 -9.63 2.18 -13.65
N TRP A 148 -10.60 1.34 -13.27
CA TRP A 148 -10.38 0.17 -12.43
C TRP A 148 -9.44 -0.83 -13.11
N ARG A 149 -9.70 -1.19 -14.37
CA ARG A 149 -8.84 -2.10 -15.16
C ARG A 149 -7.42 -1.55 -15.28
N GLY A 150 -7.29 -0.25 -15.58
CA GLY A 150 -5.99 0.41 -15.67
C GLY A 150 -5.24 0.42 -14.34
N ARG A 151 -5.92 0.72 -13.22
CA ARG A 151 -5.33 0.68 -11.88
C ARG A 151 -4.91 -0.73 -11.49
N HIS A 152 -5.76 -1.73 -11.72
CA HIS A 152 -5.46 -3.12 -11.43
C HIS A 152 -4.25 -3.61 -12.22
N GLY A 153 -4.20 -3.36 -13.54
CA GLY A 153 -3.05 -3.73 -14.36
C GLY A 153 -1.74 -3.07 -13.89
N ARG A 154 -1.78 -1.80 -13.46
CA ARG A 154 -0.58 -1.13 -12.91
C ARG A 154 -0.12 -1.75 -11.58
N LEU A 155 -1.05 -2.07 -10.69
CA LEU A 155 -0.72 -2.72 -9.41
C LEU A 155 -0.12 -4.11 -9.63
N GLU A 156 -0.68 -4.89 -10.56
CA GLU A 156 -0.17 -6.20 -10.92
C GLU A 156 1.24 -6.11 -11.56
N ALA A 157 1.45 -5.17 -12.47
CA ALA A 157 2.76 -4.91 -13.06
C ALA A 157 3.79 -4.48 -12.01
N GLN A 158 3.40 -3.63 -11.06
CA GLN A 158 4.26 -3.22 -9.95
C GLN A 158 4.61 -4.40 -9.04
N ALA A 159 3.66 -5.26 -8.70
CA ALA A 159 3.90 -6.46 -7.91
C ALA A 159 4.84 -7.43 -8.63
N LEU A 160 4.65 -7.62 -9.94
CA LEU A 160 5.52 -8.45 -10.75
C LEU A 160 6.95 -7.87 -10.80
N GLN A 161 7.08 -6.56 -10.99
CA GLN A 161 8.37 -5.87 -10.97
C GLN A 161 9.06 -6.01 -9.60
N GLN A 162 8.34 -5.81 -8.50
CA GLN A 162 8.87 -6.00 -7.14
C GLN A 162 9.37 -7.42 -6.94
N SER A 163 8.57 -8.43 -7.29
CA SER A 163 8.98 -9.84 -7.17
C SER A 163 10.21 -10.18 -8.02
N ALA A 164 10.36 -9.56 -9.19
CA ALA A 164 11.54 -9.72 -10.04
C ALA A 164 12.78 -9.05 -9.42
N MET A 165 12.62 -7.84 -8.86
CA MET A 165 13.70 -7.15 -8.15
C MET A 165 14.13 -7.90 -6.89
N GLU A 166 13.20 -8.48 -6.13
CA GLU A 166 13.50 -9.32 -4.96
C GLU A 166 14.32 -10.55 -5.34
N LYS A 167 13.96 -11.25 -6.43
CA LYS A 167 14.74 -12.37 -6.95
C LYS A 167 16.15 -11.96 -7.35
N LEU A 168 16.31 -10.81 -8.03
CA LEU A 168 17.64 -10.29 -8.36
C LEU A 168 18.45 -9.94 -7.12
N ALA A 169 17.83 -9.32 -6.11
CA ALA A 169 18.49 -9.02 -4.83
C ALA A 169 18.94 -10.30 -4.12
N GLN A 170 18.12 -11.34 -4.08
CA GLN A 170 18.48 -12.65 -3.52
C GLN A 170 19.64 -13.32 -4.27
N LEU A 171 19.66 -13.24 -5.60
CA LEU A 171 20.78 -13.75 -6.38
C LEU A 171 22.07 -12.98 -6.09
N LEU A 172 21.98 -11.65 -5.95
CA LEU A 172 23.11 -10.80 -5.57
C LEU A 172 23.64 -11.13 -4.17
N THR A 173 22.77 -11.37 -3.18
CA THR A 173 23.23 -11.74 -1.82
C THR A 173 23.95 -13.08 -1.83
N ILE A 174 23.43 -14.08 -2.57
CA ILE A 174 24.08 -15.38 -2.72
C ILE A 174 25.44 -15.23 -3.42
N GLN A 175 25.51 -14.45 -4.50
CA GLN A 175 26.76 -14.18 -5.21
C GLN A 175 27.78 -13.47 -4.32
N ASN A 176 27.36 -12.42 -3.60
CA ASN A 176 28.23 -11.69 -2.68
C ASN A 176 28.76 -12.59 -1.56
N HIS A 177 27.92 -13.48 -1.01
CA HIS A 177 28.35 -14.46 -0.02
C HIS A 177 29.37 -15.44 -0.60
N ALA A 178 29.13 -15.98 -1.80
CA ALA A 178 30.07 -16.87 -2.48
C ALA A 178 31.42 -16.19 -2.75
N VAL A 179 31.39 -14.94 -3.24
CA VAL A 179 32.61 -14.13 -3.48
C VAL A 179 33.36 -13.91 -2.16
N THR A 180 32.66 -13.51 -1.10
CA THR A 180 33.26 -13.27 0.22
C THR A 180 33.90 -14.55 0.77
N PHE A 181 33.21 -15.69 0.64
CA PHE A 181 33.72 -16.99 1.06
C PHE A 181 35.00 -17.38 0.32
N VAL A 182 35.00 -17.28 -1.02
CA VAL A 182 36.18 -17.58 -1.84
C VAL A 182 37.35 -16.65 -1.50
N GLN A 183 37.08 -15.35 -1.33
CA GLN A 183 38.10 -14.37 -0.95
C GLN A 183 38.68 -14.65 0.44
N ALA A 184 37.85 -14.98 1.43
CA ALA A 184 38.30 -15.34 2.77
C ALA A 184 39.19 -16.59 2.74
N HIS A 185 38.79 -17.62 2.00
CA HIS A 185 39.57 -18.85 1.86
C HIS A 185 40.91 -18.59 1.17
N TYR A 186 40.93 -17.79 0.11
CA TYR A 186 42.15 -17.41 -0.60
C TYR A 186 43.11 -16.60 0.29
N ARG A 187 42.59 -15.58 1.00
CA ARG A 187 43.38 -14.77 1.95
C ARG A 187 43.98 -15.65 3.05
N GLY A 188 43.21 -16.58 3.60
CA GLY A 188 43.69 -17.55 4.59
C GLY A 188 44.76 -18.48 4.04
N TRP A 189 44.57 -19.03 2.83
CA TRP A 189 45.56 -19.87 2.16
C TRP A 189 46.88 -19.13 1.91
N LYS A 190 46.80 -17.90 1.36
CA LYS A 190 47.97 -17.07 1.10
C LYS A 190 48.70 -16.67 2.39
N GLY A 191 47.96 -16.41 3.46
CA GLY A 191 48.52 -16.17 4.79
C GLY A 191 49.31 -17.38 5.32
N ARG A 192 48.74 -18.60 5.22
CA ARG A 192 49.42 -19.84 5.63
C ARG A 192 50.65 -20.15 4.78
N GLU A 193 50.60 -19.85 3.48
CA GLU A 193 51.77 -19.98 2.59
C GLU A 193 52.91 -19.06 3.05
N LYS A 194 52.62 -17.77 3.28
CA LYS A 194 53.61 -16.80 3.81
C LYS A 194 54.15 -17.23 5.18
N TYR A 195 53.31 -17.75 6.07
CA TYR A 195 53.75 -18.25 7.37
C TYR A 195 54.70 -19.44 7.23
N ARG A 196 54.38 -20.43 6.38
CA ARG A 196 55.26 -21.57 6.11
C ARG A 196 56.60 -21.12 5.53
N GLU A 197 56.59 -20.16 4.62
CA GLU A 197 57.80 -19.56 4.06
C GLU A 197 58.63 -18.84 5.14
N ALA A 198 58.00 -18.05 6.02
CA ALA A 198 58.66 -17.37 7.13
C ALA A 198 59.26 -18.38 8.14
N GLN A 199 58.55 -19.45 8.47
CA GLN A 199 59.06 -20.54 9.32
C GLN A 199 60.28 -21.21 8.68
N LEU A 200 60.21 -21.52 7.38
CA LEU A 200 61.34 -22.09 6.65
C LEU A 200 62.54 -21.14 6.65
N ASN A 201 62.31 -19.84 6.46
CA ASN A 201 63.37 -18.83 6.49
C ASN A 201 63.98 -18.65 7.88
N LYS A 202 63.19 -18.75 8.96
CA LYS A 202 63.68 -18.80 10.34
C LYS A 202 64.59 -20.00 10.55
N LYS A 203 64.15 -21.19 10.13
CA LYS A 203 64.93 -22.43 10.24
C LYS A 203 66.27 -22.33 9.50
N LYS A 204 66.27 -21.79 8.28
CA LYS A 204 67.47 -21.59 7.45
C LYS A 204 68.48 -20.58 8.01
N ARG A 205 68.16 -19.91 9.13
CA ARG A 205 69.00 -18.86 9.70
C ARG A 205 70.12 -19.36 10.59
N TRP A 206 70.02 -20.62 11.03
CA TRP A 206 71.09 -21.34 11.69
C TRP A 206 72.15 -21.77 10.66
N LYS A 207 73.42 -21.60 11.02
CA LYS A 207 74.58 -21.99 10.21
C LYS A 207 75.47 -22.93 11.00
N GLU A 208 75.86 -24.04 10.41
CA GLU A 208 76.90 -24.93 10.94
C GLU A 208 78.27 -24.31 10.68
N ILE A 209 79.11 -24.25 11.71
CA ILE A 209 80.47 -23.73 11.68
C ILE A 209 81.37 -24.80 12.31
N ILE A 210 82.52 -25.04 11.67
CA ILE A 210 83.54 -25.99 12.16
C ILE A 210 84.67 -25.16 12.76
N HIS A 211 85.02 -25.43 14.01
CA HIS A 211 86.12 -24.78 14.68
C HIS A 211 87.46 -25.26 14.09
N PRO A 212 88.34 -24.36 13.64
CA PRO A 212 89.53 -24.73 12.86
C PRO A 212 90.60 -25.45 13.68
N GLU A 213 90.62 -25.30 15.01
CA GLU A 213 91.69 -25.82 15.87
C GLU A 213 91.48 -27.28 16.31
N ASN A 214 90.23 -27.67 16.56
CA ASN A 214 89.85 -28.97 17.12
C ASN A 214 88.85 -29.73 16.23
N GLY A 215 88.33 -29.10 15.16
CA GLY A 215 87.34 -29.70 14.26
C GLY A 215 85.93 -29.81 14.84
N GLU A 216 85.66 -29.23 16.01
CA GLU A 216 84.35 -29.31 16.65
C GLU A 216 83.32 -28.45 15.91
N LYS A 217 82.13 -29.01 15.73
CA LYS A 217 81.01 -28.35 15.05
C LYS A 217 80.15 -27.60 16.05
N PHE A 218 79.78 -26.37 15.73
CA PHE A 218 78.75 -25.62 16.45
C PHE A 218 77.80 -24.91 15.49
N TYR A 219 76.60 -24.59 15.97
CA TYR A 219 75.53 -23.97 15.22
C TYR A 219 75.31 -22.56 15.71
N TYR A 220 75.38 -21.60 14.80
CA TYR A 220 75.21 -20.18 15.09
C TYR A 220 73.95 -19.63 14.40
N ASN A 221 73.10 -18.96 15.17
CA ASN A 221 71.95 -18.25 14.64
C ASN A 221 72.34 -16.85 14.17
N ARG A 222 72.22 -16.58 12.87
CA ARG A 222 72.63 -15.29 12.25
C ARG A 222 71.78 -14.08 12.64
N VAL A 223 70.69 -14.24 13.39
CA VAL A 223 69.82 -13.14 13.82
C VAL A 223 69.93 -12.91 15.31
N THR A 224 69.81 -13.97 16.11
CA THR A 224 69.84 -13.85 17.58
C THR A 224 71.26 -13.82 18.13
N GLY A 225 72.26 -14.24 17.35
CA GLY A 225 73.64 -14.40 17.82
C GLY A 225 73.85 -15.64 18.70
N GLU A 226 72.81 -16.45 18.90
CA GLU A 226 72.82 -17.65 19.73
C GLU A 226 73.76 -18.71 19.16
N VAL A 227 74.54 -19.35 20.04
CA VAL A 227 75.46 -20.43 19.72
C VAL A 227 74.98 -21.70 20.43
N ARG A 228 74.88 -22.80 19.69
CA ARG A 228 74.53 -24.11 20.22
C ARG A 228 75.50 -25.17 19.71
N PHE A 229 75.99 -26.04 20.58
CA PHE A 229 76.85 -27.17 20.19
C PHE A 229 76.03 -28.36 19.66
N ARG A 230 74.84 -28.62 20.24
CA ARG A 230 73.86 -29.55 19.68
C ARG A 230 73.18 -28.96 18.45
N ARG A 231 72.84 -29.80 17.47
CA ARG A 231 72.07 -29.37 16.30
C ARG A 231 70.69 -28.86 16.76
N PRO A 232 70.36 -27.58 16.55
CA PRO A 232 69.06 -27.03 16.95
C PRO A 232 67.91 -27.72 16.23
N GLN A 233 66.74 -27.78 16.86
CA GLN A 233 65.54 -28.39 16.26
C GLN A 233 65.20 -27.78 14.89
N ASP A 234 65.38 -26.47 14.75
CA ASP A 234 65.19 -25.75 13.51
C ASP A 234 66.08 -26.28 12.36
N VAL A 235 67.32 -26.69 12.66
CA VAL A 235 68.25 -27.27 11.69
C VAL A 235 67.90 -28.74 11.43
N LEU A 236 67.55 -29.49 12.47
CA LEU A 236 67.11 -30.89 12.35
C LEU A 236 65.90 -31.02 11.44
N ASP A 237 64.94 -30.10 11.55
CA ASP A 237 63.72 -30.10 10.75
C ASP A 237 63.96 -29.78 9.27
N LEU A 238 65.13 -29.22 8.91
CA LEU A 238 65.53 -28.98 7.52
C LEU A 238 66.24 -30.17 6.89
N LEU A 239 66.71 -31.12 7.70
CA LEU A 239 67.40 -32.30 7.19
C LEU A 239 66.40 -33.18 6.43
N PRO A 240 66.83 -33.79 5.32
CA PRO A 240 66.01 -34.77 4.65
C PRO A 240 65.69 -35.89 5.63
N LYS A 241 64.40 -36.23 5.73
CA LYS A 241 63.98 -37.33 6.58
C LYS A 241 64.52 -38.64 5.99
N PRO A 242 65.15 -39.49 6.81
CA PRO A 242 65.63 -40.78 6.34
C PRO A 242 64.44 -41.62 5.86
N LEU A 243 64.65 -42.39 4.80
CA LEU A 243 63.65 -43.25 4.21
C LEU A 243 63.80 -44.68 4.76
N CYS A 244 62.70 -45.44 4.75
CA CYS A 244 62.74 -46.84 5.14
C CYS A 244 63.46 -47.67 4.06
N GLU A 245 64.47 -48.44 4.46
CA GLU A 245 65.28 -49.27 3.56
C GLU A 245 64.61 -50.61 3.22
N ASN A 246 63.63 -51.04 4.03
CA ASN A 246 62.94 -52.33 3.87
C ASN A 246 61.55 -52.19 3.21
N CYS A 247 61.23 -51.03 2.63
CA CYS A 247 60.00 -50.86 1.87
C CYS A 247 60.24 -51.09 0.37
N GLU A 248 59.31 -51.78 -0.30
CA GLU A 248 59.37 -52.10 -1.74
C GLU A 248 59.54 -50.85 -2.62
N LEU A 249 59.04 -49.71 -2.13
CA LEU A 249 59.25 -48.39 -2.74
C LEU A 249 59.94 -47.49 -1.71
N PRO A 250 61.26 -47.26 -1.85
CA PRO A 250 62.06 -46.46 -0.91
C PRO A 250 61.54 -45.03 -0.73
N THR A 251 60.79 -44.49 -1.69
CA THR A 251 60.30 -43.09 -1.67
C THR A 251 59.03 -42.86 -0.84
N THR A 252 58.44 -43.90 -0.25
CA THR A 252 57.04 -43.84 0.20
C THR A 252 56.84 -43.85 1.71
N SER A 253 57.83 -44.27 2.49
CA SER A 253 57.72 -44.25 3.95
C SER A 253 58.98 -43.71 4.61
N GLU A 254 58.78 -42.72 5.48
CA GLU A 254 59.82 -42.14 6.31
C GLU A 254 60.21 -43.16 7.40
N ALA A 255 61.52 -43.32 7.63
CA ALA A 255 62.01 -44.15 8.71
C ALA A 255 61.73 -43.48 10.05
N THR A 256 61.19 -44.23 11.00
CA THR A 256 60.90 -43.78 12.37
C THR A 256 61.87 -44.37 13.37
N MET A 257 62.56 -45.46 13.02
CA MET A 257 63.49 -46.16 13.90
C MET A 257 64.77 -46.55 13.15
N GLU A 258 65.87 -46.61 13.90
CA GLU A 258 67.16 -47.10 13.43
C GLU A 258 67.60 -48.25 14.32
N CYS A 259 67.98 -49.36 13.70
CA CYS A 259 68.54 -50.53 14.39
C CYS A 259 70.06 -50.43 14.45
N LYS A 260 70.66 -50.52 15.63
CA LYS A 260 72.12 -50.59 15.79
C LYS A 260 72.70 -51.80 15.08
N ASP A 261 72.14 -52.97 15.39
CA ASP A 261 72.73 -54.25 15.03
C ASP A 261 72.51 -54.61 13.55
N CYS A 262 71.46 -54.06 12.93
CA CYS A 262 71.25 -54.18 11.49
C CYS A 262 71.92 -53.05 10.70
N GLY A 263 72.15 -51.88 11.32
CA GLY A 263 72.64 -50.68 10.61
C GLY A 263 71.62 -50.09 9.61
N GLU A 264 70.36 -50.54 9.67
CA GLU A 264 69.30 -50.20 8.73
C GLU A 264 68.23 -49.32 9.39
N MET A 265 67.53 -48.54 8.55
CA MET A 265 66.49 -47.60 8.97
C MET A 265 65.09 -48.11 8.55
N PHE A 266 64.15 -48.10 9.50
CA PHE A 266 62.83 -48.72 9.33
C PHE A 266 61.69 -47.76 9.62
N CYS A 267 60.61 -47.82 8.83
CA CYS A 267 59.30 -47.28 9.23
C CYS A 267 58.69 -48.16 10.34
N GLY A 268 57.71 -47.63 11.08
CA GLY A 268 57.11 -48.34 12.22
C GLY A 268 56.58 -49.74 11.88
N THR A 269 56.02 -49.91 10.69
CA THR A 269 55.51 -51.21 10.21
C THR A 269 56.64 -52.19 9.92
N CYS A 270 57.66 -51.77 9.15
CA CYS A 270 58.80 -52.63 8.81
C CYS A 270 59.62 -52.99 10.06
N TRP A 271 59.76 -52.05 11.00
CA TRP A 271 60.40 -52.33 12.29
C TRP A 271 59.71 -53.48 13.01
N THR A 272 58.38 -53.39 13.16
CA THR A 272 57.58 -54.40 13.86
C THR A 272 57.70 -55.75 13.16
N ASN A 273 57.65 -55.78 11.83
CA ASN A 273 57.76 -57.03 11.07
C ASN A 273 59.13 -57.71 11.22
N VAL A 274 60.22 -56.93 11.28
CA VAL A 274 61.59 -57.48 11.37
C VAL A 274 62.02 -57.77 12.82
N HIS A 275 61.53 -56.99 13.78
CA HIS A 275 62.01 -57.00 15.17
C HIS A 275 60.99 -57.52 16.21
N SER A 276 59.78 -57.91 15.80
CA SER A 276 58.78 -58.46 16.74
C SER A 276 59.13 -59.85 17.31
N GLY A 277 60.03 -60.61 16.67
CA GLY A 277 60.36 -61.98 17.08
C GLY A 277 61.73 -62.49 16.64
N GLY A 278 62.12 -63.67 17.15
CA GLY A 278 63.35 -64.36 16.76
C GLY A 278 64.64 -63.72 17.28
N ARG A 279 65.76 -63.97 16.58
CA ARG A 279 67.12 -63.53 16.98
C ARG A 279 67.31 -62.01 16.97
N ARG A 280 66.46 -61.26 16.25
CA ARG A 280 66.54 -59.79 16.10
C ARG A 280 65.71 -59.01 17.13
N LYS A 281 64.96 -59.70 17.99
CA LYS A 281 64.06 -59.08 18.98
C LYS A 281 64.79 -58.23 20.03
N LEU A 282 66.03 -58.61 20.35
CA LEU A 282 66.86 -57.94 21.35
C LEU A 282 67.83 -56.93 20.72
N HIS A 283 67.64 -56.59 19.44
CA HIS A 283 68.48 -55.58 18.83
C HIS A 283 68.27 -54.22 19.49
N GLU A 284 69.38 -53.50 19.65
CA GLU A 284 69.37 -52.16 20.20
C GLU A 284 68.83 -51.18 19.14
N PHE A 285 67.95 -50.26 19.55
CA PHE A 285 67.28 -49.37 18.61
C PHE A 285 67.05 -47.98 19.17
N ARG A 286 66.93 -47.00 18.27
CA ARG A 286 66.59 -45.62 18.61
C ARG A 286 65.44 -45.10 17.76
N ALA A 287 64.61 -44.26 18.35
CA ALA A 287 63.49 -43.61 17.67
C ALA A 287 63.95 -42.29 17.07
N LEU A 288 63.82 -42.12 15.77
CA LEU A 288 64.30 -40.93 15.07
C LEU A 288 63.48 -39.66 15.39
N TYR A 289 62.29 -39.83 15.98
CA TYR A 289 61.39 -38.75 16.38
C TYR A 289 60.88 -38.93 17.81
N ASP A 290 60.60 -37.80 18.48
CA ASP A 290 59.98 -37.75 19.79
C ASP A 290 58.46 -38.01 19.70
N TYR A 291 57.78 -37.97 20.86
CA TYR A 291 56.33 -38.13 20.95
C TYR A 291 55.54 -37.09 20.11
N TYR A 292 56.09 -35.89 19.93
CA TYR A 292 55.50 -34.81 19.15
C TYR A 292 55.94 -34.81 17.67
N ASN A 293 56.55 -35.91 17.22
CA ASN A 293 57.07 -36.11 15.88
C ASN A 293 58.17 -35.09 15.47
N ARG A 294 58.93 -34.58 16.45
CA ARG A 294 60.11 -33.74 16.23
C ARG A 294 61.34 -34.62 16.15
N ARG A 295 62.25 -34.30 15.21
CA ARG A 295 63.45 -35.12 14.97
C ARG A 295 64.38 -35.05 16.17
N VAL A 296 64.79 -36.21 16.68
CA VAL A 296 65.73 -36.32 17.81
C VAL A 296 67.15 -36.26 17.27
N ASP A 297 68.00 -35.39 17.84
CA ASP A 297 69.44 -35.41 17.59
C ASP A 297 70.14 -36.32 18.59
N TYR A 298 70.80 -37.35 18.06
CA TYR A 298 71.60 -38.31 18.81
C TYR A 298 73.12 -38.01 18.72
N GLY A 299 73.54 -36.95 18.03
CA GLY A 299 74.96 -36.57 17.90
C GLY A 299 75.83 -37.57 17.12
N ASP A 300 77.13 -37.30 17.11
CA ASP A 300 78.16 -38.06 16.37
C ASP A 300 78.90 -39.11 17.25
N TRP A 301 78.32 -39.50 18.41
CA TRP A 301 78.96 -40.40 19.41
C TRP A 301 78.56 -41.89 19.27
N GLU A 302 79.18 -42.76 20.07
CA GLU A 302 78.92 -44.22 20.08
C GLU A 302 77.48 -44.56 20.48
N PHE A 303 76.83 -45.44 19.72
CA PHE A 303 75.44 -45.88 19.94
C PHE A 303 75.28 -46.55 21.31
N PRO A 304 74.27 -46.22 22.16
CA PRO A 304 73.09 -45.40 21.89
C PRO A 304 73.28 -43.98 22.43
N SER A 305 74.04 -43.15 21.72
CA SER A 305 74.36 -41.78 22.12
C SER A 305 73.10 -40.95 22.45
N ARG A 306 72.66 -40.96 23.70
CA ARG A 306 71.64 -40.04 24.21
C ARG A 306 72.38 -38.81 24.71
N TRP A 307 72.20 -37.69 24.02
CA TRP A 307 72.47 -36.40 24.64
C TRP A 307 71.66 -36.34 25.96
N PRO A 308 72.27 -35.91 27.10
CA PRO A 308 71.51 -35.63 28.32
C PRO A 308 70.30 -34.75 28.01
N SER A 309 69.24 -34.86 28.79
CA SER A 309 68.03 -34.07 28.54
C SER A 309 68.36 -32.56 28.54
N GLU A 310 67.56 -31.75 27.82
CA GLU A 310 67.75 -30.28 27.77
C GLU A 310 67.81 -29.69 29.19
N ILE A 311 67.04 -30.27 30.14
CA ILE A 311 67.02 -29.90 31.55
C ILE A 311 68.32 -30.26 32.29
N GLU A 312 68.84 -31.48 32.10
CA GLU A 312 70.09 -31.91 32.74
C GLU A 312 71.31 -31.15 32.21
N GLN A 313 71.26 -30.61 30.98
CA GLN A 313 72.31 -29.74 30.44
C GLN A 313 72.18 -28.31 30.95
N ASP A 314 70.96 -27.78 31.04
CA ASP A 314 70.68 -26.46 31.62
C ASP A 314 71.12 -26.40 33.11
N GLU A 315 71.02 -27.54 33.81
CA GLU A 315 71.52 -27.72 35.18
C GLU A 315 73.05 -27.91 35.24
N MET A 316 73.67 -28.63 34.30
CA MET A 316 75.10 -28.96 34.34
C MET A 316 76.02 -27.84 33.80
N ASP A 317 75.53 -26.98 32.91
CA ASP A 317 76.26 -25.82 32.36
C ASP A 317 75.68 -24.46 32.81
N GLY A 318 74.75 -24.45 33.78
CA GLY A 318 74.26 -23.23 34.43
C GLY A 318 73.75 -22.22 33.42
N TRP A 319 72.63 -22.54 32.76
CA TRP A 319 72.10 -21.80 31.62
C TRP A 319 71.98 -20.28 31.90
N GLY A 320 72.90 -19.50 31.33
CA GLY A 320 72.58 -18.13 30.91
C GLY A 320 73.53 -16.98 31.27
N PHE A 321 74.54 -17.12 32.15
CA PHE A 321 75.37 -15.95 32.54
C PHE A 321 76.90 -16.11 32.43
N ARG A 322 77.37 -17.08 31.64
CA ARG A 322 78.75 -17.07 31.14
C ARG A 322 78.75 -16.98 29.62
N THR A 323 78.13 -15.92 29.09
CA THR A 323 78.56 -15.40 27.79
C THR A 323 80.03 -15.05 27.96
N HIS A 324 80.90 -15.78 27.27
CA HIS A 324 82.27 -15.36 27.12
C HIS A 324 82.28 -13.98 26.45
N PRO A 325 83.01 -12.98 26.99
CA PRO A 325 83.86 -13.06 28.17
C PRO A 325 83.08 -12.87 29.48
N ARG A 326 83.52 -13.56 30.55
CA ARG A 326 82.93 -13.56 31.91
C ARG A 326 82.49 -12.16 32.37
N ARG A 327 81.20 -12.01 32.73
CA ARG A 327 80.66 -10.79 33.34
C ARG A 327 81.25 -10.59 34.74
N ARG A 328 81.49 -9.33 35.12
CA ARG A 328 81.92 -8.97 36.49
C ARG A 328 80.69 -8.75 37.36
N PRO A 329 80.68 -9.19 38.63
CA PRO A 329 79.57 -8.95 39.55
C PRO A 329 79.37 -7.45 39.81
N ASP A 330 78.10 -7.04 39.97
CA ASP A 330 77.72 -5.65 40.22
C ASP A 330 78.01 -5.25 41.68
N GLU A 331 77.82 -6.19 42.62
CA GLU A 331 78.10 -5.99 44.05
C GLU A 331 78.52 -7.31 44.69
N ILE A 332 79.51 -7.27 45.58
CA ILE A 332 79.99 -8.44 46.31
C ILE A 332 79.87 -8.12 47.80
N GLN A 333 79.10 -8.94 48.53
CA GLN A 333 78.95 -8.82 49.98
C GLN A 333 79.24 -10.17 50.64
N GLY A 334 80.45 -10.29 51.20
CA GLY A 334 80.95 -11.57 51.70
C GLY A 334 81.14 -12.57 50.55
N SER A 335 80.65 -13.79 50.75
CA SER A 335 80.68 -14.86 49.75
C SER A 335 79.52 -14.75 48.75
N TRP A 336 78.67 -13.72 48.84
CA TRP A 336 77.54 -13.51 47.93
C TRP A 336 77.82 -12.41 46.90
N GLU A 337 77.63 -12.73 45.64
CA GLU A 337 77.75 -11.84 44.48
C GLU A 337 76.36 -11.51 43.92
N ARG A 338 76.09 -10.23 43.63
CA ARG A 338 74.84 -9.74 43.02
C ARG A 338 75.06 -9.40 41.57
N TYR A 339 74.11 -9.79 40.73
CA TYR A 339 74.09 -9.52 39.29
C TYR A 339 72.72 -8.94 38.89
N VAL A 340 72.72 -7.96 37.98
CA VAL A 340 71.50 -7.38 37.40
C VAL A 340 71.46 -7.60 35.90
N ASP A 341 70.34 -8.12 35.40
CA ASP A 341 70.08 -8.24 33.97
C ASP A 341 69.81 -6.84 33.36
N PRO A 342 70.60 -6.36 32.38
CA PRO A 342 70.39 -5.04 31.75
C PRO A 342 69.06 -4.91 31.00
N ASP A 343 68.51 -6.01 30.48
CA ASP A 343 67.31 -5.98 29.64
C ASP A 343 66.03 -6.09 30.46
N THR A 344 66.08 -6.82 31.58
CA THR A 344 64.90 -7.09 32.43
C THR A 344 64.93 -6.40 33.79
N GLY A 345 66.09 -5.88 34.20
CA GLY A 345 66.30 -5.26 35.51
C GLY A 345 66.21 -6.23 36.69
N ARG A 346 66.16 -7.54 36.43
CA ARG A 346 66.07 -8.55 37.49
C ARG A 346 67.41 -8.78 38.14
N GLU A 347 67.40 -8.84 39.47
CA GLU A 347 68.57 -9.16 40.28
C GLU A 347 68.58 -10.63 40.71
N TRP A 348 69.77 -11.20 40.83
CA TRP A 348 70.00 -12.51 41.41
C TRP A 348 71.33 -12.55 42.16
N PHE A 349 71.44 -13.47 43.12
CA PHE A 349 72.54 -13.60 44.07
C PHE A 349 73.21 -14.96 43.92
N TYR A 350 74.53 -15.00 43.96
CA TYR A 350 75.35 -16.20 43.84
C TYR A 350 76.31 -16.33 45.01
N ASN A 351 76.32 -17.47 45.68
CA ASN A 351 77.30 -17.74 46.71
C ASN A 351 78.55 -18.39 46.11
N SER A 352 79.68 -17.68 46.14
CA SER A 352 80.98 -18.16 45.64
C SER A 352 81.56 -19.31 46.46
N GLU A 353 81.09 -19.55 47.70
CA GLU A 353 81.57 -20.63 48.56
C GLU A 353 80.70 -21.90 48.52
N THR A 354 79.38 -21.77 48.39
CA THR A 354 78.45 -22.92 48.34
C THR A 354 78.01 -23.29 46.94
N GLU A 355 78.39 -22.49 45.93
CA GLU A 355 77.93 -22.58 44.53
C GLU A 355 76.40 -22.47 44.36
N GLU A 356 75.69 -22.00 45.38
CA GLU A 356 74.24 -21.82 45.37
C GLU A 356 73.82 -20.50 44.71
N ASN A 357 72.67 -20.49 44.03
CA ASN A 357 72.06 -19.28 43.49
C ASN A 357 70.69 -19.02 44.12
N SER A 358 70.32 -17.74 44.23
CA SER A 358 69.05 -17.29 44.81
C SER A 358 68.53 -16.05 44.09
N TYR A 359 67.23 -16.02 43.79
CA TYR A 359 66.54 -14.84 43.26
C TYR A 359 66.02 -13.89 44.35
N THR A 360 66.19 -14.27 45.61
CA THR A 360 65.86 -13.46 46.78
C THR A 360 67.14 -13.13 47.53
N ALA A 361 67.24 -11.89 48.03
CA ALA A 361 68.38 -11.45 48.84
C ALA A 361 68.60 -12.40 50.03
N PRO A 362 69.77 -13.05 50.14
CA PRO A 362 70.11 -13.93 51.26
C PRO A 362 70.05 -13.20 52.60
N GLU A 363 69.77 -13.93 53.68
CA GLU A 363 69.65 -13.38 55.04
C GLU A 363 70.96 -12.72 55.48
N GLY A 364 71.01 -11.38 55.44
CA GLY A 364 72.22 -10.56 55.67
C GLY A 364 72.59 -9.61 54.52
N PHE A 365 72.02 -9.79 53.33
CA PHE A 365 72.13 -8.87 52.20
C PHE A 365 71.05 -7.77 52.33
N ALA A 366 71.37 -6.67 53.03
CA ALA A 366 70.39 -5.64 53.37
C ALA A 366 70.01 -4.77 52.15
N VAL A 367 68.91 -5.12 51.47
CA VAL A 367 68.34 -4.32 50.38
C VAL A 367 67.47 -3.20 50.96
N SER A 368 67.98 -1.96 50.92
CA SER A 368 67.23 -0.78 51.30
C SER A 368 66.24 -0.41 50.19
N SER A 369 64.95 -0.73 50.33
CA SER A 369 63.91 -0.18 49.46
C SER A 369 62.68 0.26 50.26
N GLY A 370 62.38 1.56 50.18
CA GLY A 370 61.14 2.16 50.67
C GLY A 370 60.21 2.46 49.51
N ALA A 371 59.01 1.86 49.52
CA ALA A 371 57.80 2.33 48.85
C ALA A 371 56.63 1.35 49.12
N ALA A 372 56.00 1.42 50.28
CA ALA A 372 54.86 0.58 50.67
C ALA A 372 53.51 1.33 50.47
N SER A 373 53.05 1.50 49.23
CA SER A 373 51.76 2.15 48.97
C SER A 373 50.94 1.61 47.79
N ALA A 374 51.05 0.32 47.44
CA ALA A 374 50.27 -0.25 46.33
C ALA A 374 49.98 -1.77 46.46
N GLU A 375 49.53 -2.27 47.62
CA GLU A 375 49.46 -3.72 47.86
C GLU A 375 48.07 -4.37 47.72
N TRP A 376 46.97 -3.60 47.81
CA TRP A 376 45.60 -4.16 47.79
C TRP A 376 44.87 -3.80 46.49
N ILE A 377 44.36 -4.81 45.78
CA ILE A 377 43.56 -4.68 44.54
C ILE A 377 42.11 -5.08 44.81
N LYS A 378 41.13 -4.32 44.27
CA LYS A 378 39.70 -4.59 44.44
C LYS A 378 39.15 -5.37 43.25
N TYR A 379 38.53 -6.52 43.50
CA TYR A 379 37.86 -7.37 42.52
C TYR A 379 36.34 -7.42 42.77
N TYR A 380 35.57 -7.87 41.78
CA TYR A 380 34.13 -8.13 41.88
C TYR A 380 33.90 -9.62 41.66
N ASP A 381 33.22 -10.26 42.61
CA ASP A 381 32.82 -11.66 42.50
C ASP A 381 31.36 -11.72 42.02
N GLU A 382 31.16 -12.18 40.78
CA GLU A 382 29.85 -12.34 40.16
C GLU A 382 28.98 -13.42 40.84
N THR A 383 29.60 -14.37 41.54
CA THR A 383 28.87 -15.47 42.19
C THR A 383 28.25 -15.06 43.52
N GLN A 384 28.87 -14.11 44.23
CA GLN A 384 28.42 -13.61 45.53
C GLN A 384 27.84 -12.18 45.46
N GLY A 385 27.94 -11.51 44.30
CA GLY A 385 27.43 -10.15 44.10
C GLY A 385 28.14 -9.10 44.96
N ALA A 386 29.38 -9.36 45.37
CA ALA A 386 30.12 -8.54 46.32
C ALA A 386 31.55 -8.27 45.84
N HIS A 387 32.13 -7.16 46.32
CA HIS A 387 33.54 -6.84 46.08
C HIS A 387 34.44 -7.46 47.15
N TYR A 388 35.61 -7.96 46.76
CA TYR A 388 36.66 -8.39 47.68
C TYR A 388 38.00 -7.69 47.36
N TYR A 389 38.87 -7.58 48.36
CA TYR A 389 40.18 -6.96 48.29
C TYR A 389 41.25 -8.05 48.39
N TYR A 390 42.17 -8.09 47.43
CA TYR A 390 43.24 -9.08 47.33
C TYR A 390 44.61 -8.41 47.50
N ASN A 391 45.42 -8.94 48.41
CA ASN A 391 46.79 -8.48 48.61
C ASN A 391 47.75 -9.28 47.72
N VAL A 392 48.41 -8.61 46.79
CA VAL A 392 49.30 -9.28 45.81
C VAL A 392 50.57 -9.82 46.47
N ARG A 393 50.98 -9.27 47.62
CA ARG A 393 52.19 -9.68 48.33
C ARG A 393 51.95 -10.82 49.33
N THR A 394 50.82 -10.81 50.05
CA THR A 394 50.50 -11.85 51.06
C THR A 394 49.58 -12.95 50.52
N GLN A 395 49.03 -12.80 49.31
CA GLN A 395 48.02 -13.67 48.69
C GLN A 395 46.73 -13.82 49.50
N GLU A 396 46.44 -12.91 50.43
CA GLU A 396 45.24 -12.92 51.25
C GLU A 396 44.09 -12.16 50.59
N SER A 397 42.86 -12.69 50.71
CA SER A 397 41.63 -12.04 50.25
C SER A 397 40.70 -11.70 51.43
N THR A 398 40.11 -10.52 51.40
CA THR A 398 39.17 -10.06 52.44
C THR A 398 37.95 -9.38 51.81
N TYR A 399 36.77 -9.58 52.38
CA TYR A 399 35.54 -8.91 51.92
C TYR A 399 35.30 -7.57 52.63
N THR A 400 36.00 -7.32 53.73
CA THR A 400 35.99 -6.05 54.45
C THR A 400 37.10 -5.15 53.92
N ARG A 401 36.83 -3.84 53.72
CA ARG A 401 37.84 -2.91 53.20
C ARG A 401 39.02 -2.80 54.17
N PRO A 402 40.25 -3.18 53.76
CA PRO A 402 41.45 -2.99 54.58
C PRO A 402 41.76 -1.50 54.79
N ALA A 403 42.22 -1.12 55.98
CA ALA A 403 42.51 0.29 56.31
C ALA A 403 43.60 0.92 55.41
N THR A 404 44.47 0.10 54.82
CA THR A 404 45.55 0.48 53.91
C THR A 404 45.12 0.59 52.44
N TYR A 405 43.86 0.27 52.12
CA TYR A 405 43.33 0.43 50.76
C TYR A 405 42.89 1.87 50.51
N ALA A 406 43.69 2.62 49.74
CA ALA A 406 43.30 3.92 49.20
C ALA A 406 42.52 3.74 47.90
N THR A 407 41.33 4.34 47.82
CA THR A 407 40.56 4.38 46.55
C THR A 407 41.22 5.40 45.62
N PRO A 408 41.65 5.01 44.40
CA PRO A 408 42.21 5.97 43.45
C PRO A 408 41.13 6.97 43.04
N ARG A 409 41.26 8.23 43.50
CA ARG A 409 40.44 9.36 43.02
C ARG A 409 40.94 9.76 41.64
N ILE A 410 40.21 9.36 40.60
CA ILE A 410 40.31 10.02 39.30
C ILE A 410 39.66 11.39 39.48
N SER A 411 40.48 12.44 39.56
CA SER A 411 40.01 13.82 39.55
C SER A 411 39.69 14.19 38.10
N PRO A 412 38.46 14.60 37.74
CA PRO A 412 38.20 15.17 36.44
C PRO A 412 38.70 16.61 36.45
N ALA A 413 39.80 16.86 35.72
CA ALA A 413 40.13 18.20 35.26
C ALA A 413 39.15 18.60 34.13
N SER A 414 38.73 19.88 34.15
CA SER A 414 38.09 20.68 33.10
C SER A 414 38.11 20.09 31.68
N SER A 415 37.09 20.17 30.84
CA SER A 415 35.98 21.13 30.73
C SER A 415 35.13 20.74 29.51
N ALA A 416 33.81 20.67 29.66
CA ALA A 416 32.82 21.00 28.63
C ALA A 416 31.44 21.01 29.30
N ALA A 417 30.74 22.14 29.21
CA ALA A 417 29.43 22.33 29.80
C ALA A 417 28.40 21.42 29.11
N SER A 418 27.95 20.36 29.79
CA SER A 418 26.79 19.59 29.38
C SER A 418 25.52 20.27 29.89
N LEU A 419 24.70 20.72 28.95
CA LEU A 419 23.39 21.34 29.16
C LEU A 419 22.44 20.33 29.82
N VAL A 420 22.24 20.48 31.12
CA VAL A 420 21.22 19.76 31.88
C VAL A 420 19.85 20.38 31.54
N ASN A 421 18.95 19.60 30.92
CA ASN A 421 17.53 19.94 30.92
C ASN A 421 16.87 19.46 32.23
N GLN A 422 15.77 20.12 32.63
CA GLN A 422 15.09 19.92 33.93
C GLN A 422 14.71 18.47 34.27
N ASP A 423 14.70 17.56 33.29
CA ASP A 423 14.35 16.14 33.44
C ASP A 423 15.54 15.16 33.53
N GLY A 424 16.78 15.66 33.65
CA GLY A 424 17.96 14.83 33.94
C GLY A 424 18.51 14.00 32.76
N TRP A 425 18.08 14.30 31.53
CA TRP A 425 18.58 13.67 30.31
C TRP A 425 19.85 14.35 29.77
N GLU A 426 20.86 13.54 29.47
CA GLU A 426 22.14 13.94 28.87
C GLU A 426 22.36 13.25 27.53
N LYS A 427 22.95 13.96 26.56
CA LYS A 427 23.33 13.38 25.27
C LYS A 427 24.78 12.90 25.34
N HIS A 428 24.99 11.63 25.03
CA HIS A 428 26.29 10.98 24.92
C HIS A 428 26.47 10.43 23.51
N VAL A 429 27.71 10.13 23.11
CA VAL A 429 28.02 9.48 21.82
C VAL A 429 28.74 8.19 22.14
N ASP A 430 28.25 7.08 21.59
CA ASP A 430 28.90 5.78 21.77
C ASP A 430 30.25 5.77 21.05
N PRO A 431 31.38 5.55 21.76
CA PRO A 431 32.72 5.52 21.14
C PRO A 431 32.90 4.44 20.08
N GLN A 432 32.10 3.37 20.12
CA GLN A 432 32.25 2.22 19.24
C GLN A 432 31.41 2.33 17.96
N SER A 433 30.26 3.00 18.02
CA SER A 433 29.34 3.16 16.89
C SER A 433 29.25 4.59 16.34
N GLY A 434 29.70 5.59 17.10
CA GLY A 434 29.60 7.01 16.74
C GLY A 434 28.18 7.58 16.77
N TYR A 435 27.19 6.79 17.18
CA TYR A 435 25.79 7.24 17.24
C TYR A 435 25.49 7.95 18.57
N PRO A 436 24.70 9.04 18.54
CA PRO A 436 24.25 9.70 19.76
C PRO A 436 23.21 8.84 20.49
N TYR A 437 23.34 8.72 21.81
CA TYR A 437 22.33 8.15 22.70
C TYR A 437 22.05 9.13 23.84
N TYR A 438 20.85 9.04 24.42
CA TYR A 438 20.41 9.89 25.52
C TYR A 438 20.35 9.05 26.79
N TYR A 439 21.02 9.52 27.84
CA TYR A 439 21.12 8.86 29.14
C TYR A 439 20.43 9.71 30.20
N ASN A 440 19.51 9.13 30.96
CA ASN A 440 18.89 9.80 32.10
C ASN A 440 19.65 9.50 33.38
N ARG A 441 20.19 10.54 34.04
CA ARG A 441 20.93 10.39 35.29
C ARG A 441 20.07 10.04 36.50
N VAL A 442 18.76 10.30 36.43
CA VAL A 442 17.80 10.02 37.52
C VAL A 442 17.28 8.59 37.43
N THR A 443 16.93 8.11 36.24
CA THR A 443 16.37 6.75 36.04
C THR A 443 17.41 5.70 35.66
N MET A 444 18.65 6.11 35.33
CA MET A 444 19.73 5.26 34.77
C MET A 444 19.37 4.53 33.47
N GLU A 445 18.43 5.08 32.69
CA GLU A 445 18.02 4.52 31.39
C GLU A 445 18.76 5.18 30.22
N SER A 446 19.07 4.39 29.18
CA SER A 446 19.68 4.86 27.93
C SER A 446 18.78 4.56 26.73
N VAL A 447 18.49 5.56 25.90
CA VAL A 447 17.68 5.42 24.67
C VAL A 447 18.39 6.05 23.47
N PHE A 448 18.27 5.41 22.30
CA PHE A 448 18.80 5.96 21.04
C PHE A 448 17.88 7.01 20.41
N ALA A 449 16.59 7.00 20.76
CA ALA A 449 15.62 7.99 20.32
C ALA A 449 15.65 9.22 21.24
N ARG A 450 15.50 10.41 20.66
CA ARG A 450 15.48 11.67 21.42
C ARG A 450 14.25 11.72 22.36
N PRO A 451 14.43 11.83 23.69
CA PRO A 451 13.32 11.93 24.64
C PRO A 451 12.47 13.18 24.41
N MET A 452 11.16 13.07 24.62
CA MET A 452 10.25 14.21 24.54
C MET A 452 10.60 15.23 25.63
N GLY A 453 10.81 16.49 25.25
CA GLY A 453 11.25 17.56 26.16
C GLY A 453 12.75 17.90 26.09
N PHE A 454 13.58 17.11 25.39
CA PHE A 454 14.99 17.44 25.20
C PHE A 454 15.15 18.59 24.21
N VAL A 455 15.42 19.81 24.69
CA VAL A 455 15.67 21.01 23.88
C VAL A 455 17.13 21.06 23.42
N THR A 456 17.36 21.10 22.11
CA THR A 456 18.70 21.34 21.52
C THR A 456 18.84 22.83 21.25
N THR A 457 19.71 23.52 21.97
CA THR A 457 20.14 24.87 21.59
C THR A 457 21.11 24.75 20.42
N ASN A 458 20.69 25.17 19.23
CA ASN A 458 21.52 25.18 18.02
C ASN A 458 22.60 26.26 18.13
N GLU A 459 23.86 25.87 18.32
CA GLU A 459 25.03 26.67 17.94
C GLU A 459 25.20 26.58 16.41
N SER A 460 24.54 27.50 15.71
CA SER A 460 24.86 27.98 14.35
C SER A 460 23.68 28.79 13.81
N ARG A 461 23.47 29.98 14.40
CA ARG A 461 22.62 31.02 13.79
C ARG A 461 23.44 32.30 13.68
N ALA A 462 24.34 32.33 12.71
CA ALA A 462 24.90 33.57 12.18
C ALA A 462 24.02 34.02 11.01
N GLU A 463 23.43 35.20 11.20
CA GLU A 463 22.90 36.15 10.20
C GLU A 463 21.74 35.69 9.28
N ARG A 464 20.51 36.03 9.71
CA ARG A 464 19.38 36.29 8.81
C ARG A 464 18.87 37.72 9.11
N PRO A 465 18.75 38.62 8.11
CA PRO A 465 18.20 39.95 8.32
C PRO A 465 16.70 39.88 8.65
N GLU A 466 16.29 40.72 9.59
CA GLU A 466 14.91 40.89 10.04
C GLU A 466 14.05 41.56 8.96
N ALA A 467 13.43 40.75 8.11
CA ALA A 467 12.17 41.09 7.45
C ALA A 467 11.59 39.79 6.89
N PHE A 468 10.46 39.36 7.44
CA PHE A 468 9.40 38.54 6.84
C PHE A 468 8.73 37.72 7.96
N SER A 469 7.76 38.37 8.60
CA SER A 469 6.66 37.68 9.27
C SER A 469 5.78 37.06 8.19
N THR A 470 5.64 35.75 8.18
CA THR A 470 4.59 35.09 7.39
C THR A 470 3.22 35.42 8.02
N PRO A 471 2.29 36.05 7.30
CA PRO A 471 0.94 36.19 7.81
C PRO A 471 0.23 34.83 7.65
N ARG A 472 -0.29 34.29 8.75
CA ARG A 472 -1.32 33.23 8.71
C ARG A 472 -2.57 33.87 8.12
N ILE A 473 -2.73 33.82 6.80
CA ILE A 473 -3.95 34.26 6.13
C ILE A 473 -4.81 33.01 5.90
N SER A 474 -6.05 33.05 6.38
CA SER A 474 -7.02 31.97 6.12
C SER A 474 -7.44 31.98 4.65
N SER A 475 -7.89 30.84 4.13
CA SER A 475 -8.40 30.71 2.75
C SER A 475 -9.58 31.64 2.44
N ALA A 476 -10.25 32.20 3.45
CA ALA A 476 -11.33 33.17 3.27
C ALA A 476 -10.82 34.60 2.99
N ASP A 477 -9.66 34.97 3.52
CA ASP A 477 -9.12 36.33 3.40
C ASP A 477 -8.37 36.55 2.06
N ALA A 478 -7.83 35.48 1.48
CA ALA A 478 -7.19 35.51 0.16
C ALA A 478 -8.19 35.75 -1.00
N ALA A 479 -9.48 35.48 -0.80
CA ALA A 479 -10.51 35.70 -1.81
C ALA A 479 -10.97 37.18 -1.92
N ALA A 480 -10.69 38.01 -0.92
CA ALA A 480 -11.19 39.38 -0.84
C ALA A 480 -10.25 40.44 -1.49
N ALA A 481 -8.98 40.11 -1.71
CA ALA A 481 -7.99 41.00 -2.31
C ALA A 481 -7.71 40.63 -3.78
N ALA A 482 -8.74 40.75 -4.63
CA ALA A 482 -8.63 40.43 -6.05
C ALA A 482 -8.04 41.61 -6.86
N THR A 483 -6.71 41.74 -6.84
CA THR A 483 -5.93 42.24 -7.98
C THR A 483 -4.80 41.24 -8.16
N GLY A 484 -4.87 40.46 -9.23
CA GLY A 484 -4.27 39.13 -9.29
C GLY A 484 -2.75 39.14 -9.14
N ASP A 485 -2.26 38.40 -8.14
CA ASP A 485 -0.85 38.09 -7.98
C ASP A 485 -0.71 36.67 -7.40
N LEU A 486 0.25 35.92 -7.94
CA LEU A 486 0.58 34.55 -7.53
C LEU A 486 1.05 34.56 -6.07
N ALA A 487 0.59 33.59 -5.26
CA ALA A 487 1.11 33.39 -3.92
C ALA A 487 2.37 32.51 -3.98
N GLU A 488 3.50 33.03 -3.50
CA GLU A 488 4.76 32.29 -3.41
C GLU A 488 4.86 31.51 -2.10
N PHE A 489 5.20 30.23 -2.18
CA PHE A 489 5.35 29.32 -1.06
C PHE A 489 6.74 28.65 -1.10
N TYR A 490 7.50 28.79 -0.02
CA TYR A 490 8.82 28.17 0.13
C TYR A 490 8.71 26.93 1.02
N ASP A 491 9.20 25.79 0.53
CA ASP A 491 9.29 24.55 1.30
C ASP A 491 10.69 24.44 1.97
N PRO A 492 10.77 24.53 3.31
CA PRO A 492 12.03 24.52 4.04
C PRO A 492 12.70 23.13 4.07
N ASP A 493 11.97 22.04 3.83
CA ASP A 493 12.54 20.69 3.81
C ASP A 493 13.18 20.37 2.45
N THR A 494 12.66 20.96 1.37
CA THR A 494 13.16 20.73 0.00
C THR A 494 13.95 21.88 -0.60
N GLY A 495 13.92 23.06 0.01
CA GLY A 495 14.61 24.27 -0.47
C GLY A 495 14.02 24.86 -1.76
N LYS A 496 12.79 24.49 -2.11
CA LYS A 496 12.14 24.84 -3.39
C LYS A 496 11.02 25.86 -3.20
N THR A 497 10.91 26.79 -4.14
CA THR A 497 9.81 27.75 -4.21
C THR A 497 8.73 27.28 -5.19
N TYR A 498 7.48 27.46 -4.80
CA TYR A 498 6.29 27.11 -5.56
C TYR A 498 5.40 28.35 -5.69
N TYR A 499 4.86 28.57 -6.88
CA TYR A 499 3.86 29.58 -7.12
C TYR A 499 2.48 28.94 -7.24
N PHE A 500 1.53 29.45 -6.46
CA PHE A 500 0.15 29.00 -6.46
C PHE A 500 -0.77 30.08 -7.04
N ASN A 501 -1.53 29.71 -8.08
CA ASN A 501 -2.60 30.56 -8.60
C ASN A 501 -3.93 30.18 -7.92
N ALA A 502 -4.47 31.12 -7.14
CA ALA A 502 -5.69 30.90 -6.36
C ALA A 502 -6.95 30.69 -7.22
N GLN A 503 -6.95 31.10 -8.48
CA GLN A 503 -8.10 30.95 -9.39
C GLN A 503 -8.09 29.62 -10.14
N THR A 504 -6.92 29.13 -10.54
CA THR A 504 -6.80 27.91 -11.36
C THR A 504 -6.42 26.67 -10.55
N THR A 505 -6.09 26.82 -9.26
CA THR A 505 -5.52 25.78 -8.38
C THR A 505 -4.23 25.16 -8.91
N GLU A 506 -3.59 25.82 -9.89
CA GLU A 506 -2.33 25.38 -10.46
C GLU A 506 -1.18 25.75 -9.53
N CYS A 507 -0.33 24.76 -9.24
CA CYS A 507 0.91 24.92 -8.50
C CYS A 507 2.09 24.64 -9.44
N ARG A 508 3.00 25.60 -9.59
CA ARG A 508 4.21 25.44 -10.42
C ARG A 508 5.46 25.69 -9.58
N GLN A 509 6.45 24.81 -9.71
CA GLN A 509 7.76 25.00 -9.08
C GLN A 509 8.54 26.08 -9.83
N ALA A 510 9.11 27.05 -9.13
CA ALA A 510 10.01 28.03 -9.73
C ALA A 510 11.27 27.30 -10.25
N GLY A 511 11.61 27.51 -11.53
CA GLY A 511 12.81 26.93 -12.14
C GLY A 511 12.58 25.86 -13.23
N ARG A 512 11.38 25.76 -13.81
CA ARG A 512 11.22 25.20 -15.16
C ARG A 512 11.00 26.34 -16.15
N ASP A 513 12.09 26.99 -16.54
CA ASP A 513 12.13 27.67 -17.82
C ASP A 513 11.97 26.61 -18.90
N VAL A 514 10.84 26.67 -19.60
CA VAL A 514 10.61 25.93 -20.83
C VAL A 514 10.82 26.96 -21.93
N GLU A 515 11.97 26.89 -22.60
CA GLU A 515 12.07 27.29 -24.00
C GLU A 515 11.23 26.36 -24.88
#